data_AF-A0A7W8TTE8-F1
#
_entry.id   AF-A0A7W8TTE8-F1
#
_cell.length_a   1.000
_cell.length_b   1.000
_cell.length_c   1.000
_cell.angle_alpha   90.00
_cell.angle_beta   90.00
_cell.angle_gamma   90.00
#
_symmetry.space_group_name_H-M   'P 1'
#
loop_
_entity.id
_entity.type
_entity.pdbx_description
1 polymer ?
#
loop_
_entity_poly.entity_id
_entity_poly.type
_entity_poly.pdbx_seq_one_letter_code
_entity_poly.pdbx_strand_id
1 'polypeptide(L)' 'MAGKRGRSAITGRFVKQSTVKSHPKTTTNESTGKSGKKK' A
#
# COMPACT_ATOMS: atom_id res chain seq x y z
N MET A 1 -10.08 11.49 -5.59
CA MET A 1 -9.52 11.12 -4.26
C MET A 1 -8.54 9.98 -4.44
N ALA A 2 -7.23 10.24 -4.43
CA ALA A 2 -6.22 9.17 -4.44
C ALA A 2 -6.23 8.47 -3.07
N GLY A 3 -6.86 7.30 -2.98
CA GLY A 3 -6.93 6.54 -1.74
C GLY A 3 -5.55 6.01 -1.37
N LYS A 4 -5.02 6.39 -0.20
CA LYS A 4 -3.85 5.71 0.38
C LYS A 4 -4.29 4.30 0.78
N ARG A 5 -3.75 3.27 0.13
CA ARG A 5 -4.03 1.86 0.41
C ARG A 5 -2.74 1.18 0.88
N GLY A 6 -2.85 0.32 1.87
CA GLY A 6 -1.75 -0.57 2.22
C GLY A 6 -1.59 -1.64 1.15
N ARG A 7 -0.37 -2.04 0.81
CA ARG A 7 -0.06 -3.20 -0.01
C ARG A 7 0.87 -4.12 0.77
N SER A 8 0.51 -5.39 0.90
CA SER A 8 1.38 -6.41 1.48
C SER A 8 2.60 -6.61 0.59
N ALA A 9 3.80 -6.48 1.15
CA ALA A 9 5.04 -6.75 0.43
C ALA A 9 5.23 -8.27 0.19
N ILE A 10 4.63 -9.12 1.03
CA ILE A 10 4.74 -10.58 0.94
C ILE A 10 3.85 -11.14 -0.17
N THR A 11 2.58 -10.72 -0.19
CA THR A 11 1.57 -11.31 -1.09
C THR A 11 1.17 -10.40 -2.25
N GLY A 12 1.59 -9.13 -2.22
CA GLY A 12 1.18 -8.12 -3.20
C GLY A 12 -0.27 -7.66 -3.09
N ARG A 13 -1.04 -8.16 -2.11
CA ARG A 13 -2.46 -7.83 -1.93
C ARG A 13 -2.65 -6.48 -1.24
N PHE A 14 -3.71 -5.77 -1.61
CA PHE A 14 -4.11 -4.56 -0.90
C PHE A 14 -4.74 -4.90 0.44
N VAL A 15 -4.30 -4.19 1.48
CA VAL A 15 -4.73 -4.34 2.87
C VAL A 15 -5.25 -3.02 3.42
N LYS A 16 -6.05 -3.09 4.49
CA LYS A 16 -6.58 -1.92 5.17
C LYS A 16 -5.47 -1.18 5.93
N GLN A 17 -5.67 0.10 6.21
CA GLN A 17 -4.72 0.91 6.99
C GLN A 17 -4.52 0.37 8.42
N SER A 18 -5.51 -0.31 8.99
CA SER A 18 -5.35 -1.04 10.26
C SER A 18 -4.28 -2.11 10.16
N THR A 19 -4.29 -2.90 9.08
CA THR A 19 -3.28 -3.93 8.81
C THR A 19 -1.90 -3.31 8.61
N VAL A 20 -1.83 -2.13 7.98
CA VAL A 20 -0.57 -1.39 7.81
C VAL A 20 0.02 -1.00 9.15
N LYS A 21 -0.80 -0.49 10.07
CA LYS A 21 -0.35 -0.14 11.43
C LYS A 21 0.11 -1.35 12.23
N SER A 22 -0.56 -2.49 12.10
CA SER A 22 -0.17 -3.72 12.81
C SER A 22 1.06 -4.40 12.21
N HIS A 23 1.30 -4.26 10.90
CA HIS A 23 2.39 -4.94 10.19
C HIS A 23 3.26 -3.98 9.36
N PRO A 24 3.86 -2.94 9.95
CA PRO A 24 4.59 -1.91 9.21
C PRO A 24 5.83 -2.46 8.50
N LYS A 25 6.36 -3.61 8.96
CA LYS A 25 7.54 -4.25 8.37
C LYS A 25 7.24 -4.98 7.05
N THR A 26 6.00 -5.40 6.82
CA THR A 26 5.62 -6.27 5.69
C THR A 26 4.48 -5.67 4.85
N THR A 27 4.16 -4.40 5.10
CA THR A 27 3.14 -3.66 4.37
C THR A 27 3.66 -2.29 3.98
N THR A 28 3.35 -1.88 2.76
CA THR A 28 3.78 -0.62 2.15
C THR A 28 2.56 0.28 1.98
N ASN A 29 2.69 1.59 2.21
CA ASN A 29 1.57 2.52 1.99
C ASN A 29 1.64 3.08 0.57
N GLU A 30 0.82 2.55 -0.32
CA GLU A 30 0.73 3.01 -1.70
C GLU A 30 -0.39 4.02 -1.87
N SER A 31 -0.03 5.20 -2.38
CA SER A 31 -1.01 6.15 -2.89
C SER A 31 -1.34 5.76 -4.33
N THR A 32 -2.58 5.35 -4.60
CA THR A 32 -3.04 5.03 -5.97
C THR A 32 -3.06 6.27 -6.89
N GLY A 33 -2.60 7.43 -6.41
CA GLY A 33 -2.65 8.69 -7.13
C GLY A 33 -1.45 9.06 -7.99
N LYS A 34 -0.30 8.36 -7.95
CA LYS A 34 0.91 8.90 -8.62
C LYS A 34 2.09 7.96 -8.91
N SER A 35 1.89 6.64 -9.00
CA SER A 35 3.00 5.68 -9.23
C SER A 35 2.77 4.72 -10.39
N GLY A 36 2.24 5.24 -11.50
CA GLY A 36 2.26 4.59 -12.81
C GLY A 36 3.10 5.36 -13.84
N LYS A 37 3.98 6.27 -13.39
CA LYS A 37 4.84 7.08 -14.27
C LYS A 37 6.32 6.82 -13.98
N LYS A 38 6.87 5.87 -14.72
CA LYS A 38 8.25 5.78 -15.24
C LYS A 38 8.25 4.48 -16.09
N LYS A 39 7.93 4.60 -17.38
CA LYS A 39 8.85 4.73 -18.53
C LYS A 39 9.74 3.50 -18.65
#